data_AF-A0A950E463-F1
#
_entry.id   AF-A0A950E463-F1
#
_cell.length_a   1.000
_cell.length_b   1.000
_cell.length_c   1.000
_cell.angle_alpha   90.00
_cell.angle_beta   90.00
_cell.angle_gamma   90.00
#
_symmetry.space_group_name_H-M   'P 1'
#
loop_
_entity.id
_entity.type
_entity.pdbx_description
1 polymer ?
#
loop_
_entity_poly.entity_id
_entity_poly.type
_entity_poly.pdbx_seq_one_letter_code
_entity_poly.pdbx_strand_id
1 'polypeptide(L)'
;GQNRRVARLDRQRAGADDRFNPRLALAASVRYLQIAERDLGRADLAFESYHMGIGNLQRVLDLYDGGHAVRYPQLYFDTAPDHNRAAYDLISSFGDDSSLYYWRLLGAERIMRLYRTDRPALQRLSALQTAVDSNAYVLHPPDAVHAFATPDALDRAYAARTILPLPSNARTLGLAYDPGIGSLASQLRVKPALYRGLRPDALDLLVALAARVRALSGGAGPLQVTSAVSDMHYQQLLGMTDPPAAAGWSFTIARRYIDPRQADAFQAMLDRLQALDLIAWERFPSEIEVTVASDASQALVHGP
;
A
#
# COMPACT_ATOMS: atom_id res chain seq x y z
N GLY A 1 2.10 -17.64 -36.51
CA GLY A 1 1.51 -17.49 -35.16
C GLY A 1 1.00 -16.08 -34.95
N GLN A 2 0.03 -15.90 -34.05
CA GLN A 2 -0.65 -14.63 -33.77
C GLN A 2 0.33 -13.50 -33.43
N ASN A 3 1.43 -13.76 -32.72
CA ASN A 3 2.46 -12.75 -32.39
C ASN A 3 3.13 -12.12 -33.63
N ARG A 4 3.39 -12.90 -34.69
CA ARG A 4 3.95 -12.35 -35.94
C ARG A 4 2.93 -11.47 -36.68
N ARG A 5 1.63 -11.75 -36.50
CA ARG A 5 0.55 -10.94 -37.07
C ARG A 5 0.41 -9.61 -36.31
N VAL A 6 0.47 -9.63 -34.98
CA VAL A 6 0.48 -8.42 -34.13
C VAL A 6 1.67 -7.52 -34.47
N ALA A 7 2.89 -8.06 -34.45
CA ALA A 7 4.10 -7.28 -34.78
C ALA A 7 4.12 -6.72 -36.22
N ARG A 8 3.39 -7.34 -37.16
CA ARG A 8 3.21 -6.80 -38.50
C ARG A 8 2.21 -5.63 -38.50
N LEU A 9 1.10 -5.78 -37.78
CA LEU A 9 0.07 -4.73 -37.65
C LEU A 9 0.62 -3.50 -36.91
N ASP A 10 1.43 -3.69 -35.87
CA ASP A 10 2.06 -2.58 -35.14
C ASP A 10 3.05 -1.81 -36.02
N ARG A 11 3.85 -2.52 -36.83
CA ARG A 11 4.72 -1.88 -37.82
C ARG A 11 3.94 -1.10 -38.88
N GLN A 12 2.80 -1.64 -39.33
CA GLN A 12 1.93 -0.93 -40.27
C GLN A 12 1.33 0.33 -39.63
N ARG A 13 0.89 0.26 -38.37
CA ARG A 13 0.40 1.42 -37.62
C ARG A 13 1.50 2.47 -37.42
N ALA A 14 2.71 2.05 -37.06
CA ALA A 14 3.84 2.95 -36.87
C ALA A 14 4.21 3.75 -38.13
N GLY A 15 3.85 3.27 -39.33
CA GLY A 15 4.05 3.98 -40.59
C GLY A 15 2.99 5.05 -40.92
N ALA A 16 1.85 5.06 -40.22
CA ALA A 16 0.72 5.94 -40.52
C ALA A 16 0.26 6.80 -39.33
N ASP A 17 0.64 6.43 -38.11
CA ASP A 17 0.20 7.07 -36.87
C ASP A 17 1.35 7.84 -36.22
N ASP A 18 1.24 9.16 -36.21
CA ASP A 18 2.24 10.07 -35.64
C ASP A 18 2.55 9.82 -34.16
N ARG A 19 1.68 9.10 -33.43
CA ARG A 19 1.96 8.68 -32.05
C ARG A 19 3.17 7.74 -31.93
N PHE A 20 3.57 7.08 -33.02
CA PHE A 20 4.80 6.28 -33.06
C PHE A 20 6.05 7.08 -33.42
N ASN A 21 5.91 8.35 -33.84
CA ASN A 21 7.05 9.25 -34.05
C ASN A 21 7.43 9.90 -32.70
N PRO A 22 8.60 9.57 -32.10
CA PRO A 22 8.93 10.03 -30.74
C PRO A 22 8.97 11.55 -30.60
N ARG A 23 9.40 12.27 -31.64
CA ARG A 23 9.47 13.74 -31.62
C ARG A 23 8.08 14.35 -31.64
N LEU A 24 7.17 13.83 -32.47
CA LEU A 24 5.80 14.31 -32.56
C LEU A 24 5.00 13.95 -31.31
N ALA A 25 5.15 12.72 -30.80
CA ALA A 25 4.55 12.26 -29.56
C ALA A 25 4.95 13.14 -28.38
N LEU A 26 6.26 13.38 -28.18
CA LEU A 26 6.75 14.23 -27.10
C LEU A 26 6.24 15.67 -27.23
N ALA A 27 6.29 16.24 -28.43
CA ALA A 27 5.77 17.59 -28.66
C ALA A 27 4.27 17.69 -28.39
N ALA A 28 3.49 16.65 -28.70
CA ALA A 28 2.07 16.59 -28.39
C ALA A 28 1.82 16.49 -26.88
N SER A 29 2.56 15.64 -26.16
CA SER A 29 2.46 15.53 -24.70
C SER A 29 2.79 16.85 -24.01
N VAL A 30 3.85 17.55 -24.43
CA VAL A 30 4.20 18.87 -23.89
C VAL A 30 3.07 19.88 -24.13
N ARG A 31 2.50 19.93 -25.35
CA ARG A 31 1.36 20.81 -25.65
C ARG A 31 0.15 20.48 -24.79
N TYR A 32 -0.16 19.21 -24.59
CA TYR A 32 -1.25 18.79 -23.72
C TYR A 32 -1.05 19.28 -22.28
N LEU A 33 0.13 19.05 -21.72
CA LEU A 33 0.44 19.45 -20.34
C LEU A 33 0.37 20.97 -20.16
N GLN A 34 0.79 21.76 -21.15
CA GLN A 34 0.66 23.22 -21.14
C GLN A 34 -0.81 23.68 -21.22
N ILE A 35 -1.68 22.95 -21.90
CA ILE A 35 -3.12 23.22 -21.90
C ILE A 35 -3.69 22.90 -20.52
N ALA A 36 -3.41 21.69 -20.02
CA ALA A 36 -3.88 21.23 -18.72
C ALA A 36 -3.43 22.14 -17.57
N GLU A 37 -2.18 22.59 -17.55
CA GLU A 37 -1.66 23.49 -16.51
C GLU A 37 -2.34 24.87 -16.56
N ARG A 38 -2.69 25.38 -17.75
CA ARG A 38 -3.46 26.63 -17.86
C ARG A 38 -4.88 26.47 -17.36
N ASP A 39 -5.50 25.32 -17.63
CA ASP A 39 -6.90 25.04 -17.27
C ASP A 39 -7.07 24.66 -15.79
N LEU A 40 -6.05 24.03 -15.18
CA LEU A 40 -6.06 23.52 -13.81
C LEU A 40 -5.22 24.37 -12.84
N GLY A 41 -4.44 25.32 -13.36
CA GLY A 41 -3.64 26.27 -12.58
C GLY A 41 -2.37 25.72 -11.92
N ARG A 42 -2.06 24.42 -12.07
CA ARG A 42 -0.87 23.79 -11.47
C ARG A 42 -0.33 22.60 -12.29
N ALA A 43 0.99 22.41 -12.24
CA ALA A 43 1.67 21.32 -12.93
C ALA A 43 1.33 19.91 -12.41
N ASP A 44 1.18 19.72 -11.09
CA ASP A 44 0.83 18.42 -10.51
C ASP A 44 -0.57 17.94 -10.95
N LEU A 45 -1.54 18.86 -10.99
CA LEU A 45 -2.87 18.59 -11.54
C LEU A 45 -2.81 18.32 -13.06
N ALA A 46 -1.97 19.04 -13.81
CA ALA A 46 -1.79 18.81 -15.24
C ALA A 46 -1.19 17.43 -15.56
N PHE A 47 -0.24 16.98 -14.74
CA PHE A 47 0.33 15.64 -14.84
C PHE A 47 -0.71 14.56 -14.54
N GLU A 48 -1.45 14.71 -13.44
CA GLU A 48 -2.51 13.77 -13.08
C GLU A 48 -3.60 13.70 -14.17
N SER A 49 -4.02 14.86 -14.69
CA SER A 49 -5.05 14.92 -15.72
C SER A 49 -4.65 14.21 -17.02
N TYR A 50 -3.37 13.94 -17.25
CA TYR A 50 -2.92 13.22 -18.44
C TYR A 50 -3.57 11.84 -18.57
N HIS A 51 -3.87 11.18 -17.45
CA HIS A 51 -4.57 9.90 -17.45
C HIS A 51 -6.09 10.07 -17.32
N MET A 52 -6.55 10.84 -16.34
CA MET A 52 -7.99 10.96 -16.06
C MET A 52 -8.74 11.95 -16.97
N GLY A 53 -8.04 12.85 -17.64
CA GLY A 53 -8.59 13.95 -18.45
C GLY A 53 -8.85 15.24 -17.65
N ILE A 54 -8.59 16.40 -18.26
CA ILE A 54 -8.76 17.74 -17.67
C ILE A 54 -10.18 17.93 -17.12
N GLY A 55 -11.20 17.65 -17.94
CA GLY A 55 -12.60 17.85 -17.54
C GLY A 55 -13.07 16.94 -16.41
N ASN A 56 -12.49 15.74 -16.28
CA ASN A 56 -12.80 14.85 -15.16
C ASN A 56 -12.18 15.41 -13.88
N LEU A 57 -10.92 15.83 -13.92
CA LEU A 57 -10.24 16.42 -12.76
C LEU A 57 -10.89 17.74 -12.32
N GLN A 58 -11.33 18.58 -13.26
CA GLN A 58 -12.11 19.79 -12.95
C GLN A 58 -13.38 19.47 -12.15
N ARG A 59 -14.16 18.46 -12.57
CA ARG A 59 -15.35 18.04 -11.81
C ARG A 59 -15.01 17.51 -10.41
N VAL A 60 -13.87 16.83 -10.25
CA VAL A 60 -13.41 16.41 -8.92
C VAL A 60 -13.08 17.61 -8.05
N LEU A 61 -12.37 18.61 -8.59
CA LEU A 61 -12.05 19.86 -7.87
C LEU A 61 -13.30 20.69 -7.52
N ASP A 62 -14.30 20.71 -8.41
CA ASP A 62 -15.60 21.34 -8.16
C ASP A 62 -16.31 20.71 -6.96
N LEU A 63 -16.29 19.38 -6.87
CA LEU A 63 -16.88 18.63 -5.75
C LEU A 63 -16.05 18.72 -4.45
N TYR A 64 -14.76 19.01 -4.56
CA TYR A 64 -13.84 19.08 -3.43
C TYR A 64 -13.84 20.47 -2.78
N ASP A 65 -13.59 21.52 -3.55
CA ASP A 65 -13.43 22.89 -3.05
C ASP A 65 -13.94 23.94 -4.06
N GLY A 66 -15.05 23.66 -4.75
CA GLY A 66 -15.67 24.62 -5.68
C GLY A 66 -14.79 24.98 -6.89
N GLY A 67 -13.86 24.10 -7.26
CA GLY A 67 -13.02 24.25 -8.45
C GLY A 67 -11.67 24.92 -8.19
N HIS A 68 -11.36 25.28 -6.93
CA HIS A 68 -10.06 25.87 -6.59
C HIS A 68 -8.92 24.86 -6.82
N ALA A 69 -7.84 25.35 -7.41
CA ALA A 69 -6.66 24.54 -7.65
C ALA A 69 -5.91 24.27 -6.34
N VAL A 70 -5.92 23.01 -5.89
CA VAL A 70 -5.14 22.53 -4.75
C VAL A 70 -4.01 21.60 -5.21
N ARG A 71 -3.06 21.30 -4.30
CA ARG A 71 -2.03 20.29 -4.57
C ARG A 71 -2.70 18.93 -4.82
N TYR A 72 -2.25 18.17 -5.81
CA TYR A 72 -2.81 16.83 -6.04
C TYR A 72 -2.68 15.91 -4.82
N PRO A 73 -1.53 15.88 -4.10
CA PRO A 73 -1.44 15.17 -2.82
C PRO A 73 -2.51 15.58 -1.80
N GLN A 74 -2.83 16.88 -1.72
CA GLN A 74 -3.89 17.35 -0.82
C GLN A 74 -5.24 16.80 -1.27
N LEU A 75 -5.60 16.92 -2.54
CA LEU A 75 -6.85 16.36 -3.06
C LEU A 75 -6.98 14.85 -2.79
N TYR A 76 -5.91 14.09 -3.06
CA TYR A 76 -5.90 12.63 -2.89
C TYR A 76 -6.07 12.22 -1.41
N PHE A 77 -5.29 12.83 -0.51
CA PHE A 77 -5.30 12.50 0.93
C PHE A 77 -6.45 13.15 1.71
N ASP A 78 -7.06 14.22 1.20
CA ASP A 78 -8.18 14.91 1.85
C ASP A 78 -9.56 14.46 1.31
N THR A 79 -9.60 13.60 0.28
CA THR A 79 -10.84 12.96 -0.17
C THR A 79 -10.94 11.54 0.37
N ALA A 80 -11.96 11.24 1.15
CA ALA A 80 -12.20 9.94 1.80
C ALA A 80 -13.70 9.60 1.81
N PRO A 81 -14.10 8.35 2.10
CA PRO A 81 -15.53 8.00 2.15
C PRO A 81 -16.33 8.83 3.18
N ASP A 82 -15.68 9.41 4.19
CA ASP A 82 -16.28 10.26 5.22
C ASP A 82 -15.80 11.73 5.21
N HIS A 83 -14.94 12.13 4.26
CA HIS A 83 -14.46 13.50 4.11
C HIS A 83 -14.38 13.89 2.64
N ASN A 84 -14.99 15.01 2.24
CA ASN A 84 -15.13 15.39 0.82
C ASN A 84 -15.68 14.23 -0.05
N ARG A 85 -16.70 13.54 0.49
CA ARG A 85 -17.22 12.27 -0.02
C ARG A 85 -17.63 12.31 -1.50
N ALA A 86 -18.23 13.40 -1.96
CA ALA A 86 -18.66 13.50 -3.36
C ALA A 86 -17.45 13.50 -4.33
N ALA A 87 -16.38 14.20 -3.96
CA ALA A 87 -15.12 14.16 -4.72
C ALA A 87 -14.45 12.78 -4.65
N TYR A 88 -14.47 12.14 -3.47
CA TYR A 88 -14.01 10.76 -3.30
C TYR A 88 -14.78 9.77 -4.19
N ASP A 89 -16.11 9.79 -4.14
CA ASP A 89 -16.97 8.89 -4.92
C ASP A 89 -16.70 9.07 -6.44
N LEU A 90 -16.46 10.31 -6.90
CA LEU A 90 -16.12 10.56 -8.30
C LEU A 90 -14.70 10.09 -8.65
N ILE A 91 -13.67 10.47 -7.91
CA ILE A 91 -12.29 10.12 -8.25
C ILE A 91 -12.04 8.61 -8.16
N SER A 92 -12.68 7.93 -7.20
CA SER A 92 -12.63 6.47 -7.06
C SER A 92 -13.45 5.73 -8.13
N SER A 93 -14.35 6.41 -8.85
CA SER A 93 -15.10 5.79 -9.96
C SER A 93 -14.27 5.61 -11.24
N PHE A 94 -13.11 6.25 -11.34
CA PHE A 94 -12.19 6.11 -12.46
C PHE A 94 -11.44 4.77 -12.34
N GLY A 95 -12.07 3.68 -12.79
CA GLY A 95 -11.66 2.29 -12.57
C GLY A 95 -10.39 1.80 -13.29
N ASP A 96 -9.51 2.71 -13.73
CA ASP A 96 -8.25 2.44 -14.44
C ASP A 96 -7.01 2.90 -13.66
N ASP A 97 -7.11 2.93 -12.32
CA ASP A 97 -6.09 3.46 -11.41
C ASP A 97 -5.72 4.93 -11.69
N SER A 98 -6.63 5.68 -12.33
CA SER A 98 -6.40 7.08 -12.70
C SER A 98 -5.88 7.91 -11.53
N SER A 99 -6.47 7.75 -10.34
CA SER A 99 -6.10 8.47 -9.12
C SER A 99 -4.67 8.19 -8.63
N LEU A 100 -4.01 7.16 -9.17
CA LEU A 100 -2.65 6.77 -8.81
C LEU A 100 -1.60 7.23 -9.84
N TYR A 101 -2.02 7.92 -10.91
CA TYR A 101 -1.14 8.22 -12.04
C TYR A 101 0.04 9.12 -11.66
N TYR A 102 -0.21 10.16 -10.87
CA TYR A 102 0.82 11.08 -10.40
C TYR A 102 1.88 10.35 -9.55
N TRP A 103 1.48 9.41 -8.70
CA TRP A 103 2.41 8.59 -7.91
C TRP A 103 3.29 7.72 -8.82
N ARG A 104 2.71 7.14 -9.88
CA ARG A 104 3.46 6.36 -10.89
C ARG A 104 4.46 7.24 -11.65
N LEU A 105 4.11 8.49 -11.95
CA LEU A 105 5.04 9.44 -12.56
C LEU A 105 6.22 9.77 -11.65
N LEU A 106 5.99 10.01 -10.36
CA LEU A 106 7.06 10.24 -9.39
C LEU A 106 7.98 9.01 -9.25
N GLY A 107 7.39 7.81 -9.23
CA GLY A 107 8.14 6.56 -9.27
C GLY A 107 9.00 6.42 -10.54
N ALA A 108 8.44 6.72 -11.71
CA ALA A 108 9.16 6.71 -12.97
C ALA A 108 10.30 7.74 -13.00
N GLU A 109 10.08 8.94 -12.47
CA GLU A 109 11.12 9.97 -12.33
C GLU A 109 12.27 9.47 -11.45
N ARG A 110 11.96 8.82 -10.31
CA ARG A 110 12.95 8.22 -9.42
C ARG A 110 13.76 7.13 -10.11
N ILE A 111 13.10 6.23 -10.85
CA ILE A 111 13.77 5.18 -11.64
C ILE A 111 14.72 5.81 -12.66
N MET A 112 14.24 6.80 -13.41
CA MET A 112 15.04 7.48 -14.44
C MET A 112 16.21 8.28 -13.85
N ARG A 113 16.06 8.80 -12.63
CA ARG A 113 17.15 9.43 -11.89
C ARG A 113 18.21 8.38 -11.51
N LEU A 114 17.82 7.31 -10.82
CA LEU A 114 18.73 6.24 -10.43
C LEU A 114 19.43 5.61 -11.65
N TYR A 115 18.72 5.39 -12.75
CA TYR A 115 19.33 4.87 -13.98
C TYR A 115 20.50 5.74 -14.49
N ARG A 116 20.40 7.06 -14.33
CA ARG A 116 21.41 8.03 -14.77
C ARG A 116 22.52 8.27 -13.74
N THR A 117 22.20 8.18 -12.45
CA THR A 117 23.11 8.59 -11.37
C THR A 117 23.66 7.44 -10.54
N ASP A 118 22.93 6.33 -10.40
CA ASP A 118 23.25 5.20 -9.53
C ASP A 118 22.57 3.90 -10.00
N ARG A 119 23.18 3.22 -10.97
CA ARG A 119 22.67 1.95 -11.51
C ARG A 119 22.67 0.81 -10.49
N PRO A 120 23.70 0.63 -9.64
CA PRO A 120 23.67 -0.38 -8.58
C PRO A 120 22.49 -0.20 -7.63
N ALA A 121 22.17 1.04 -7.20
CA ALA A 121 21.00 1.29 -6.37
C ALA A 121 19.68 0.94 -7.08
N LEU A 122 19.55 1.24 -8.39
CA LEU A 122 18.37 0.83 -9.17
C LEU A 122 18.23 -0.69 -9.23
N GLN A 123 19.34 -1.42 -9.44
CA GLN A 123 19.33 -2.88 -9.49
C GLN A 123 18.91 -3.47 -8.13
N ARG A 124 19.45 -2.95 -7.03
CA ARG A 124 19.04 -3.37 -5.68
C ARG A 124 17.56 -3.10 -5.44
N LEU A 125 17.08 -1.89 -5.74
CA LEU A 125 15.67 -1.54 -5.58
C LEU A 125 14.76 -2.44 -6.41
N SER A 126 15.11 -2.70 -7.67
CA SER A 126 14.35 -3.60 -8.54
C SER A 126 14.32 -5.02 -7.98
N ALA A 127 15.43 -5.54 -7.46
CA ALA A 127 15.48 -6.86 -6.85
C ALA A 127 14.57 -6.95 -5.61
N LEU A 128 14.56 -5.92 -4.76
CA LEU A 128 13.69 -5.86 -3.58
C LEU A 128 12.20 -5.77 -3.96
N GLN A 129 11.86 -4.93 -4.96
CA GLN A 129 10.49 -4.73 -5.46
C GLN A 129 9.88 -5.98 -6.11
N THR A 130 10.69 -6.91 -6.61
CA THR A 130 10.22 -8.12 -7.32
C THR A 130 10.53 -9.41 -6.59
N ALA A 131 11.04 -9.35 -5.36
CA ALA A 131 11.42 -10.54 -4.60
C ALA A 131 10.21 -11.31 -4.04
N VAL A 132 9.13 -10.59 -3.74
CA VAL A 132 7.83 -11.09 -3.27
C VAL A 132 6.72 -10.29 -3.97
N ASP A 133 5.47 -10.72 -3.87
CA ASP A 133 4.34 -10.09 -4.59
C ASP A 133 3.88 -8.76 -3.95
N SER A 134 4.63 -8.26 -2.95
CA SER A 134 4.48 -6.96 -2.31
C SER A 134 5.79 -6.20 -2.20
N ASN A 135 5.73 -4.95 -1.74
CA ASN A 135 6.92 -4.11 -1.51
C ASN A 135 7.55 -4.33 -0.12
N ALA A 136 7.22 -5.44 0.57
CA ALA A 136 7.64 -5.68 1.95
C ALA A 136 9.16 -5.60 2.13
N TYR A 137 9.93 -6.11 1.16
CA TYR A 137 11.40 -6.08 1.21
C TYR A 137 12.01 -4.72 0.85
N VAL A 138 11.22 -3.79 0.32
CA VAL A 138 11.66 -2.39 0.20
C VAL A 138 11.61 -1.72 1.57
N LEU A 139 10.56 -1.98 2.36
CA LEU A 139 10.42 -1.47 3.72
C LEU A 139 11.40 -2.14 4.68
N HIS A 140 11.55 -3.46 4.55
CA HIS A 140 12.41 -4.29 5.40
C HIS A 140 13.27 -5.23 4.57
N PRO A 141 14.42 -4.74 4.05
CA PRO A 141 15.33 -5.57 3.28
C PRO A 141 15.78 -6.81 4.08
N PRO A 142 15.76 -8.03 3.50
CA PRO A 142 16.12 -9.26 4.20
C PRO A 142 17.53 -9.27 4.82
N ASP A 143 18.45 -8.48 4.25
CA ASP A 143 19.82 -8.30 4.72
C ASP A 143 19.96 -7.29 5.87
N ALA A 144 18.92 -6.50 6.14
CA ALA A 144 18.91 -5.44 7.15
C ALA A 144 17.89 -5.69 8.29
N VAL A 145 16.85 -6.49 8.03
CA VAL A 145 15.83 -6.80 9.04
C VAL A 145 16.34 -7.85 10.03
N HIS A 146 16.23 -7.54 11.32
CA HIS A 146 16.66 -8.43 12.39
C HIS A 146 15.50 -9.33 12.85
N ALA A 147 15.33 -10.47 12.18
CA ALA A 147 14.39 -11.50 12.57
C ALA A 147 14.78 -12.17 13.92
N PHE A 148 13.78 -12.56 14.71
CA PHE A 148 14.00 -13.35 15.91
C PHE A 148 14.33 -14.79 15.51
N ALA A 149 15.53 -15.25 15.86
CA ALA A 149 15.99 -16.58 15.46
C ALA A 149 15.25 -17.71 16.23
N THR A 150 14.86 -17.44 17.48
CA THR A 150 14.31 -18.46 18.39
C THR A 150 13.17 -17.90 19.25
N PRO A 151 12.34 -18.78 19.86
CA PRO A 151 11.31 -18.36 20.82
C PRO A 151 11.88 -17.56 22.01
N ASP A 152 13.06 -17.94 22.51
CA ASP A 152 13.72 -17.21 23.61
C ASP A 152 14.16 -15.79 23.20
N ALA A 153 14.55 -15.61 21.93
CA ALA A 153 14.87 -14.28 21.41
C ALA A 153 13.63 -13.39 21.34
N LEU A 154 12.49 -13.95 20.92
CA LEU A 154 11.21 -13.27 20.92
C LEU A 154 10.71 -12.97 22.35
N ASP A 155 10.85 -13.88 23.30
CA ASP A 155 10.51 -13.65 24.71
C ASP A 155 11.31 -12.50 25.33
N ARG A 156 12.63 -12.45 25.05
CA ARG A 156 13.46 -11.30 25.43
C ARG A 156 13.01 -9.99 24.78
N ALA A 157 12.49 -10.04 23.55
CA ALA A 157 11.97 -8.86 22.87
C ALA A 157 10.70 -8.31 23.54
N TYR A 158 9.83 -9.17 24.09
CA TYR A 158 8.73 -8.73 24.95
C TYR A 158 9.24 -8.11 26.25
N ALA A 159 10.22 -8.74 26.91
CA ALA A 159 10.82 -8.19 28.14
C ALA A 159 11.45 -6.80 27.90
N ALA A 160 12.05 -6.60 26.72
CA ALA A 160 12.62 -5.32 26.29
C ALA A 160 11.59 -4.32 25.73
N ARG A 161 10.32 -4.72 25.59
CA ARG A 161 9.24 -3.94 24.94
C ARG A 161 9.51 -3.57 23.47
N THR A 162 10.40 -4.30 22.82
CA THR A 162 10.59 -4.24 21.36
C THR A 162 9.39 -4.87 20.64
N ILE A 163 8.74 -5.84 21.29
CA ILE A 163 7.45 -6.39 20.89
C ILE A 163 6.45 -6.09 22.00
N LEU A 164 5.27 -5.64 21.60
CA LEU A 164 4.13 -5.39 22.48
C LEU A 164 3.05 -6.43 22.22
N PRO A 165 2.35 -6.91 23.27
CA PRO A 165 1.25 -7.85 23.10
C PRO A 165 0.09 -7.20 22.35
N LEU A 166 -0.63 -8.00 21.57
CA LEU A 166 -1.89 -7.57 20.98
C LEU A 166 -2.87 -7.15 22.10
N PRO A 167 -3.59 -6.02 21.95
CA PRO A 167 -4.40 -5.45 23.02
C PRO A 167 -5.54 -6.36 23.44
N SER A 168 -5.73 -6.52 24.75
CA SER A 168 -6.79 -7.37 25.32
C SER A 168 -8.20 -6.82 25.11
N ASN A 169 -8.34 -5.50 24.90
CA ASN A 169 -9.58 -4.82 24.56
C ASN A 169 -9.89 -4.82 23.06
N ALA A 170 -9.50 -5.87 22.32
CA ALA A 170 -9.62 -6.01 20.87
C ALA A 170 -10.98 -5.56 20.33
N ARG A 171 -12.08 -6.01 20.94
CA ARG A 171 -13.45 -5.66 20.51
C ARG A 171 -13.70 -4.16 20.51
N THR A 172 -13.24 -3.44 21.53
CA THR A 172 -13.38 -1.98 21.62
C THR A 172 -12.62 -1.26 20.51
N LEU A 173 -11.49 -1.84 20.10
CA LEU A 173 -10.63 -1.35 19.02
C LEU A 173 -11.09 -1.79 17.62
N GLY A 174 -12.20 -2.51 17.49
CA GLY A 174 -12.65 -3.04 16.19
C GLY A 174 -11.78 -4.20 15.68
N LEU A 175 -11.15 -4.94 16.59
CA LEU A 175 -10.31 -6.09 16.30
C LEU A 175 -10.91 -7.39 16.86
N ALA A 176 -10.59 -8.49 16.19
CA ALA A 176 -10.76 -9.85 16.67
C ALA A 176 -9.48 -10.63 16.36
N TYR A 177 -9.14 -11.60 17.20
CA TYR A 177 -7.94 -12.41 17.01
C TYR A 177 -8.33 -13.85 16.75
N ASP A 178 -7.78 -14.43 15.70
CA ASP A 178 -7.97 -15.84 15.42
C ASP A 178 -7.36 -16.69 16.55
N PRO A 179 -8.11 -17.66 17.12
CA PRO A 179 -7.58 -18.53 18.16
C PRO A 179 -6.38 -19.36 17.69
N GLY A 180 -6.23 -19.58 16.38
CA GLY A 180 -5.14 -20.28 15.73
C GLY A 180 -3.81 -19.53 15.67
N ILE A 181 -3.74 -18.25 16.07
CA ILE A 181 -2.45 -17.55 16.20
C ILE A 181 -1.58 -18.30 17.22
N GLY A 182 -0.43 -18.79 16.76
CA GLY A 182 0.48 -19.61 17.56
C GLY A 182 0.07 -21.08 17.68
N SER A 183 -0.73 -21.61 16.74
CA SER A 183 -1.23 -23.00 16.77
C SER A 183 -0.14 -24.07 16.86
N LEU A 184 1.07 -23.80 16.34
CA LEU A 184 2.21 -24.73 16.40
C LEU A 184 3.13 -24.49 17.61
N ALA A 185 2.79 -23.56 18.51
CA ALA A 185 3.65 -23.15 19.63
C ALA A 185 4.05 -24.31 20.55
N SER A 186 3.16 -25.29 20.73
CA SER A 186 3.42 -26.47 21.57
C SER A 186 4.54 -27.35 21.02
N GLN A 187 4.76 -27.37 19.70
CA GLN A 187 5.89 -28.11 19.09
C GLN A 187 7.24 -27.49 19.47
N LEU A 188 7.26 -26.20 19.77
CA LEU A 188 8.42 -25.45 20.26
C LEU A 188 8.44 -25.32 21.79
N ARG A 189 7.53 -26.01 22.50
CA ARG A 189 7.40 -25.99 23.97
C ARG A 189 7.17 -24.60 24.56
N VAL A 190 6.55 -23.70 23.80
CA VAL A 190 6.15 -22.36 24.24
C VAL A 190 4.63 -22.18 24.18
N LYS A 191 4.13 -21.12 24.80
CA LYS A 191 2.69 -20.80 24.80
C LYS A 191 2.31 -20.06 23.50
N PRO A 192 1.11 -20.27 22.95
CA PRO A 192 0.63 -19.52 21.77
C PRO A 192 0.67 -17.99 21.94
N ALA A 193 0.54 -17.50 23.19
CA ALA A 193 0.62 -16.08 23.51
C ALA A 193 1.94 -15.41 23.09
N LEU A 194 3.04 -16.17 22.96
CA LEU A 194 4.32 -15.65 22.47
C LEU A 194 4.21 -15.04 21.06
N TYR A 195 3.33 -15.60 20.23
CA TYR A 195 3.13 -15.15 18.84
C TYR A 195 1.98 -14.14 18.69
N ARG A 196 1.50 -13.55 19.80
CA ARG A 196 0.41 -12.57 19.83
C ARG A 196 0.94 -11.18 20.17
N GLY A 197 1.83 -10.67 19.34
CA GLY A 197 2.40 -9.34 19.49
C GLY A 197 2.96 -8.80 18.20
N LEU A 198 3.29 -7.51 18.22
CA LEU A 198 3.85 -6.77 17.10
C LEU A 198 4.86 -5.74 17.63
N ARG A 199 5.70 -5.22 16.75
CA ARG A 199 6.47 -4.01 17.07
C ARG A 199 5.52 -2.82 17.31
N PRO A 200 5.92 -1.82 18.12
CA PRO A 200 5.07 -0.68 18.45
C PRO A 200 4.44 -0.01 17.23
N ASP A 201 5.22 0.33 16.18
CA ASP A 201 4.69 1.04 15.02
C ASP A 201 3.69 0.16 14.21
N ALA A 202 3.97 -1.14 14.11
CA ALA A 202 3.06 -2.09 13.47
C ALA A 202 1.77 -2.26 14.27
N LEU A 203 1.85 -2.24 15.60
CA LEU A 203 0.69 -2.31 16.47
C LEU A 203 -0.16 -1.04 16.39
N ASP A 204 0.46 0.13 16.42
CA ASP A 204 -0.22 1.42 16.31
C ASP A 204 -0.94 1.53 14.96
N LEU A 205 -0.29 1.09 13.87
CA LEU A 205 -0.92 1.05 12.56
C LEU A 205 -2.10 0.08 12.51
N LEU A 206 -1.97 -1.13 13.07
CA LEU A 206 -3.08 -2.09 13.13
C LEU A 206 -4.30 -1.49 13.86
N VAL A 207 -4.08 -0.81 14.98
CA VAL A 207 -5.15 -0.17 15.76
C VAL A 207 -5.77 1.00 14.99
N ALA A 208 -4.95 1.87 14.39
CA ALA A 208 -5.42 2.99 13.58
C ALA A 208 -6.21 2.53 12.35
N LEU A 209 -5.72 1.50 11.67
CA LEU A 209 -6.37 0.85 10.54
C LEU A 209 -7.74 0.29 10.94
N ALA A 210 -7.83 -0.48 12.02
CA ALA A 210 -9.11 -1.03 12.49
C ALA A 210 -10.11 0.05 12.89
N ALA A 211 -9.66 1.11 13.58
CA ALA A 211 -10.49 2.25 13.93
C ALA A 211 -11.03 2.97 12.69
N ARG A 212 -10.17 3.21 11.69
CA ARG A 212 -10.54 3.91 10.46
C ARG A 212 -11.47 3.08 9.59
N VAL A 213 -11.20 1.80 9.39
CA VAL A 213 -12.09 0.89 8.65
C VAL A 213 -13.46 0.82 9.32
N ARG A 214 -13.50 0.72 10.65
CA ARG A 214 -14.77 0.73 11.41
C ARG A 214 -15.53 2.04 11.24
N ALA A 215 -14.85 3.18 11.24
CA ALA A 215 -15.49 4.48 11.01
C ALA A 215 -16.09 4.57 9.60
N LEU A 216 -15.30 4.24 8.57
CA LEU A 216 -15.69 4.32 7.15
C LEU A 216 -16.81 3.33 6.78
N SER A 217 -16.87 2.17 7.42
CA SER A 217 -17.88 1.13 7.19
C SER A 217 -19.16 1.32 8.02
N GLY A 218 -19.29 2.42 8.77
CA GLY A 218 -20.48 2.71 9.58
C GLY A 218 -20.59 1.86 10.85
N GLY A 219 -19.45 1.46 11.43
CA GLY A 219 -19.39 0.65 12.64
C GLY A 219 -19.47 -0.86 12.39
N ALA A 220 -19.04 -1.33 11.21
CA ALA A 220 -19.02 -2.74 10.86
C ALA A 220 -18.23 -3.61 11.87
N GLY A 221 -18.39 -4.93 11.75
CA GLY A 221 -17.73 -5.93 12.60
C GLY A 221 -16.20 -5.78 12.63
N PRO A 222 -15.53 -6.47 13.56
CA PRO A 222 -14.09 -6.34 13.72
C PRO A 222 -13.31 -6.84 12.51
N LEU A 223 -12.11 -6.30 12.29
CA LEU A 223 -11.10 -6.95 11.45
C LEU A 223 -10.51 -8.14 12.22
N GLN A 224 -10.49 -9.32 11.60
CA GLN A 224 -9.95 -10.52 12.21
C GLN A 224 -8.45 -10.66 11.87
N VAL A 225 -7.59 -10.51 12.85
CA VAL A 225 -6.15 -10.77 12.74
C VAL A 225 -5.92 -12.28 12.76
N THR A 226 -5.23 -12.82 11.76
CA THR A 226 -4.95 -14.26 11.61
C THR A 226 -3.50 -14.65 11.88
N SER A 227 -2.58 -13.69 11.85
CA SER A 227 -1.18 -13.84 12.26
C SER A 227 -0.59 -12.52 12.76
N ALA A 228 0.52 -12.61 13.50
CA ALA A 228 1.29 -11.48 14.01
C ALA A 228 2.78 -11.86 14.04
N VAL A 229 3.56 -11.45 15.04
CA VAL A 229 4.98 -11.82 15.14
C VAL A 229 5.20 -13.34 15.16
N SER A 230 6.24 -13.77 14.46
CA SER A 230 6.78 -15.13 14.50
C SER A 230 8.27 -15.12 14.87
N ASP A 231 8.88 -16.30 14.96
CA ASP A 231 10.34 -16.47 14.97
C ASP A 231 10.74 -17.49 13.89
N MET A 232 12.03 -17.54 13.55
CA MET A 232 12.52 -18.40 12.47
C MET A 232 12.24 -19.89 12.70
N HIS A 233 12.26 -20.39 13.94
CA HIS A 233 11.91 -21.79 14.23
C HIS A 233 10.41 -22.03 14.01
N TYR A 234 9.55 -21.08 14.39
CA TYR A 234 8.11 -21.17 14.13
C TYR A 234 7.81 -21.17 12.62
N GLN A 235 8.48 -20.32 11.85
CA GLN A 235 8.33 -20.27 10.39
C GLN A 235 8.82 -21.54 9.69
N GLN A 236 9.88 -22.18 10.20
CA GLN A 236 10.32 -23.48 9.69
C GLN A 236 9.24 -24.55 9.83
N LEU A 237 8.49 -24.56 10.94
CA LEU A 237 7.36 -25.48 11.12
C LEU A 237 6.21 -25.18 10.15
N LEU A 238 6.03 -23.92 9.75
CA LEU A 238 5.07 -23.50 8.74
C LEU A 238 5.54 -23.76 7.31
N GLY A 239 6.83 -24.06 7.10
CA GLY A 239 7.42 -24.22 5.77
C GLY A 239 7.53 -22.91 4.99
N MET A 240 7.65 -21.77 5.69
CA MET A 240 7.76 -20.44 5.08
C MET A 240 9.05 -19.73 5.50
N THR A 241 9.38 -18.63 4.81
CA THR A 241 10.46 -17.72 5.20
C THR A 241 10.01 -16.31 4.92
N ASP A 242 9.83 -15.55 5.99
CA ASP A 242 9.32 -14.19 5.96
C ASP A 242 10.04 -13.38 7.05
N PRO A 243 11.20 -12.78 6.71
CA PRO A 243 11.99 -12.03 7.67
C PRO A 243 11.23 -10.86 8.34
N PRO A 244 10.39 -10.07 7.63
CA PRO A 244 9.53 -9.07 8.25
C PRO A 244 8.57 -9.60 9.32
N ALA A 245 7.85 -10.71 9.07
CA ALA A 245 6.98 -11.32 10.07
C ALA A 245 7.77 -11.91 11.26
N ALA A 246 8.94 -12.50 11.00
CA ALA A 246 9.84 -13.00 12.05
C ALA A 246 10.49 -11.87 12.86
N ALA A 247 10.41 -10.62 12.39
CA ALA A 247 10.85 -9.43 13.11
C ALA A 247 9.69 -8.68 13.78
N GLY A 248 8.43 -9.09 13.57
CA GLY A 248 7.24 -8.47 14.14
C GLY A 248 6.76 -7.21 13.43
N TRP A 249 7.15 -7.03 12.16
CA TRP A 249 6.69 -5.91 11.30
C TRP A 249 5.42 -6.23 10.51
N SER A 250 5.06 -7.52 10.40
CA SER A 250 3.91 -7.97 9.61
C SER A 250 2.80 -8.57 10.46
N PHE A 251 1.57 -8.43 9.98
CA PHE A 251 0.39 -9.14 10.46
C PHE A 251 -0.51 -9.49 9.29
N THR A 252 -1.39 -10.49 9.46
CA THR A 252 -2.40 -10.82 8.46
C THR A 252 -3.81 -10.55 8.95
N ILE A 253 -4.67 -10.09 8.05
CA ILE A 253 -6.11 -9.85 8.27
C ILE A 253 -6.91 -10.82 7.41
N ALA A 254 -7.86 -11.54 8.00
CA ALA A 254 -8.75 -12.42 7.27
C ALA A 254 -9.56 -11.62 6.23
N ARG A 255 -9.66 -12.15 5.00
CA ARG A 255 -10.52 -11.61 3.93
C ARG A 255 -11.96 -12.05 4.13
N ARG A 256 -12.47 -11.85 5.34
CA ARG A 256 -13.84 -12.15 5.77
C ARG A 256 -14.45 -10.85 6.28
N TYR A 257 -15.37 -10.32 5.50
CA TYR A 257 -16.03 -9.05 5.77
C TYR A 257 -17.49 -9.28 6.11
N ILE A 258 -18.04 -8.47 7.00
CA ILE A 258 -19.46 -8.55 7.35
C ILE A 258 -20.36 -8.10 6.20
N ASP A 259 -19.89 -7.13 5.41
CA ASP A 259 -20.55 -6.60 4.22
C ASP A 259 -19.51 -6.03 3.23
N PRO A 260 -19.91 -5.68 2.00
CA PRO A 260 -19.02 -5.08 1.02
C PRO A 260 -18.41 -3.74 1.46
N ARG A 261 -19.11 -2.95 2.28
CA ARG A 261 -18.60 -1.63 2.73
C ARG A 261 -17.38 -1.76 3.62
N GLN A 262 -17.32 -2.81 4.44
CA GLN A 262 -16.11 -3.11 5.22
C GLN A 262 -14.94 -3.49 4.30
N ALA A 263 -15.18 -4.24 3.24
CA ALA A 263 -14.16 -4.59 2.26
C ALA A 263 -13.64 -3.35 1.53
N ASP A 264 -14.54 -2.49 1.05
CA ASP A 264 -14.21 -1.25 0.35
C ASP A 264 -13.45 -0.28 1.26
N ALA A 265 -13.89 -0.13 2.52
CA ALA A 265 -13.20 0.68 3.52
C ALA A 265 -11.79 0.15 3.83
N PHE A 266 -11.62 -1.17 3.91
CA PHE A 266 -10.30 -1.76 4.13
C PHE A 266 -9.38 -1.55 2.92
N GLN A 267 -9.87 -1.80 1.70
CA GLN A 267 -9.10 -1.55 0.47
C GLN A 267 -8.69 -0.07 0.36
N ALA A 268 -9.61 0.87 0.60
CA ALA A 268 -9.31 2.29 0.57
C ALA A 268 -8.20 2.69 1.54
N MET A 269 -8.14 2.04 2.72
CA MET A 269 -7.05 2.28 3.67
C MET A 269 -5.73 1.65 3.22
N LEU A 270 -5.75 0.45 2.65
CA LEU A 270 -4.54 -0.18 2.11
C LEU A 270 -3.91 0.68 1.02
N ASP A 271 -4.71 1.18 0.07
CA ASP A 271 -4.23 2.00 -1.05
C ASP A 271 -3.58 3.30 -0.55
N ARG A 272 -4.21 3.99 0.40
CA ARG A 272 -3.70 5.27 0.95
C ARG A 272 -2.43 5.08 1.76
N LEU A 273 -2.40 4.07 2.64
CA LEU A 273 -1.24 3.79 3.48
C LEU A 273 -0.04 3.35 2.61
N GLN A 274 -0.30 2.58 1.55
CA GLN A 274 0.73 2.19 0.60
C GLN A 274 1.22 3.38 -0.24
N ALA A 275 0.34 4.31 -0.65
CA ALA A 275 0.75 5.52 -1.37
C ALA A 275 1.68 6.44 -0.55
N LEU A 276 1.63 6.34 0.79
CA LEU A 276 2.53 7.04 1.71
C LEU A 276 3.78 6.21 2.08
N ASP A 277 3.99 5.04 1.47
CA ASP A 277 5.04 4.08 1.83
C ASP A 277 5.00 3.63 3.31
N LEU A 278 3.85 3.75 3.99
CA LEU A 278 3.70 3.34 5.40
C LEU A 278 3.49 1.82 5.54
N ILE A 279 2.98 1.19 4.49
CA ILE A 279 2.80 -0.26 4.42
C ILE A 279 3.16 -0.82 3.04
N ALA A 280 3.48 -2.10 3.03
CA ALA A 280 3.31 -2.96 1.87
C ALA A 280 2.25 -4.00 2.21
N TRP A 281 1.48 -4.46 1.23
CA TRP A 281 0.49 -5.50 1.44
C TRP A 281 0.45 -6.50 0.30
N GLU A 282 0.09 -7.74 0.63
CA GLU A 282 -0.07 -8.84 -0.31
C GLU A 282 -1.41 -9.52 -0.08
N ARG A 283 -2.03 -9.99 -1.15
CA ARG A 283 -3.30 -10.70 -1.09
C ARG A 283 -3.11 -12.20 -1.24
N PHE A 284 -3.39 -12.92 -0.16
CA PHE A 284 -3.58 -14.37 -0.18
C PHE A 284 -5.06 -14.74 -0.42
N PRO A 285 -5.37 -16.03 -0.70
CA PRO A 285 -6.76 -16.46 -0.92
C PRO A 285 -7.70 -16.13 0.25
N SER A 286 -7.25 -16.34 1.49
CA SER A 286 -8.06 -16.17 2.71
C SER A 286 -7.68 -14.99 3.58
N GLU A 287 -6.55 -14.34 3.33
CA GLU A 287 -6.02 -13.24 4.16
C GLU A 287 -5.30 -12.19 3.32
N ILE A 288 -5.12 -11.01 3.89
CA ILE A 288 -4.24 -9.96 3.39
C ILE A 288 -3.11 -9.84 4.39
N GLU A 289 -1.88 -9.97 3.92
CA GLU A 289 -0.71 -9.62 4.70
C GLU A 289 -0.43 -8.13 4.61
N VAL A 290 -0.09 -7.52 5.73
CA VAL A 290 0.34 -6.13 5.83
C VAL A 290 1.69 -6.10 6.53
N THR A 291 2.70 -5.58 5.84
CA THR A 291 4.03 -5.27 6.39
C THR A 291 4.11 -3.76 6.64
N VAL A 292 4.43 -3.35 7.87
CA VAL A 292 4.44 -1.94 8.28
C VAL A 292 5.85 -1.36 8.23
N ALA A 293 6.01 -0.15 7.68
CA ALA A 293 7.28 0.57 7.67
C ALA A 293 7.74 0.92 9.10
N SER A 294 9.06 0.97 9.32
CA SER A 294 9.63 1.22 10.66
C SER A 294 9.36 2.62 11.23
N ASP A 295 8.93 3.56 10.40
CA ASP A 295 8.63 4.94 10.72
C ASP A 295 7.14 5.29 10.56
N ALA A 296 6.29 4.28 10.34
CA ALA A 296 4.88 4.49 10.04
C ALA A 296 4.10 5.28 11.11
N SER A 297 4.48 5.14 12.39
CA SER A 297 3.85 5.85 13.51
C SER A 297 3.99 7.37 13.41
N GLN A 298 5.06 7.88 12.79
CA GLN A 298 5.29 9.32 12.64
C GLN A 298 4.23 9.99 11.74
N ALA A 299 3.70 9.25 10.76
CA ALA A 299 2.64 9.75 9.89
C ALA A 299 1.25 9.69 10.55
N LEU A 300 1.00 8.70 11.42
CA LEU A 300 -0.30 8.51 12.07
C LEU A 300 -0.64 9.62 13.08
N VAL A 301 0.36 10.24 13.71
CA VAL A 301 0.17 11.34 14.68
C VAL A 301 -0.42 12.60 14.04
N HIS A 302 -0.26 12.78 12.73
CA HIS A 302 -0.78 13.92 11.99
C HIS A 302 -2.05 13.62 11.18
N GLY A 303 -2.50 12.36 11.22
CA GLY A 303 -3.52 11.83 10.32
C GLY A 303 -2.95 11.63 8.90
N PRO A 304 -3.33 10.55 8.19
CA PRO A 304 -3.18 10.52 6.75
C PRO A 304 -4.13 11.52 6.08
#